data_AF-A0A7C4QWI6-F1
#
_entry.id   AF-A0A7C4QWI6-F1
#
_cell.length_a   1.000
_cell.length_b   1.000
_cell.length_c   1.000
_cell.angle_alpha   90.00
_cell.angle_beta   90.00
_cell.angle_gamma   90.00
#
_symmetry.space_group_name_H-M   'P 1'
#
loop_
_entity.id
_entity.type
_entity.pdbx_description
1 polymer ?
#
loop_
_entity_poly.entity_id
_entity_poly.type
_entity_poly.pdbx_seq_one_letter_code
_entity_poly.pdbx_strand_id
1 'polypeptide(L)'
;MKREKLTRYKRGFERLCRGRNGQVAGSPPVLLLPVLWGVLAWAALEFPVVGEPAPGDVFREYYWTNPKKEGDGFLRVGGRLDYGGGPLAWPQDLDLEHAIRAEVVIEKLLCHDGTRGLAISVNSNDWISVPEAEHIPAPQWNYQHHFYPVVVVPLGQFKGGANQFRLKVSGEHPWNWPQNLIYGVHCRIYYDPARKPHPVGRIVSLLPGATLGKYARLAVETENSSVRLRRVDFLGDFEAVNLEGDGRYKQWHYHYFRGVLTNHLGSVTGAPWQMTWETSWVPDQKEPFRLAARLTDASGLVYFTAAVDKLSFHRENLRVELCRPLETPVKWVTRAGEKEQKFVVTGDPAQALAAQFVWTSWSPGYMEGLYLNGQKVFEREGPRYACHVHRVPLKELHWLKAGENILKTGQTPKHDGKMVHGMEVNWPGIMTLIQYRK
;
A
#
# COMPACT_ATOMS: atom_id res chain seq x y z
N MET A 1 -41.11 -14.61 -36.54
CA MET A 1 -42.15 -15.68 -36.58
C MET A 1 -42.07 -16.48 -35.28
N LYS A 2 -43.20 -16.97 -34.70
CA LYS A 2 -43.35 -17.96 -33.59
C LYS A 2 -42.29 -17.92 -32.45
N ARG A 3 -42.55 -17.58 -31.17
CA ARG A 3 -43.76 -17.44 -30.32
C ARG A 3 -44.58 -18.72 -30.06
N GLU A 4 -44.87 -18.95 -28.76
CA GLU A 4 -45.76 -19.98 -28.17
C GLU A 4 -45.25 -21.45 -28.25
N LYS A 5 -45.53 -22.39 -27.33
CA LYS A 5 -46.23 -22.47 -26.00
C LYS A 5 -45.57 -23.66 -25.23
N LEU A 6 -45.93 -24.17 -24.03
CA LEU A 6 -47.10 -24.11 -23.12
C LEU A 6 -46.62 -24.32 -21.64
N THR A 7 -47.53 -24.36 -20.66
CA THR A 7 -47.32 -24.76 -19.24
C THR A 7 -47.83 -26.18 -18.94
N ARG A 8 -47.45 -26.76 -17.77
CA ARG A 8 -48.35 -27.18 -16.65
C ARG A 8 -47.83 -28.41 -15.87
N TYR A 9 -47.68 -28.29 -14.54
CA TYR A 9 -48.10 -29.30 -13.54
C TYR A 9 -48.04 -28.73 -12.12
N LYS A 10 -49.11 -28.84 -11.32
CA LYS A 10 -49.14 -28.48 -9.89
C LYS A 10 -50.40 -29.02 -9.19
N ARG A 11 -50.25 -29.42 -7.92
CA ARG A 11 -51.27 -29.76 -6.90
C ARG A 11 -51.92 -31.16 -6.93
N GLY A 12 -52.01 -31.74 -5.73
CA GLY A 12 -52.88 -32.83 -5.31
C GLY A 12 -52.22 -33.59 -4.13
N PHE A 13 -52.85 -33.81 -2.97
CA PHE A 13 -54.05 -33.20 -2.38
C PHE A 13 -53.97 -33.41 -0.84
N GLU A 14 -54.50 -32.50 -0.01
CA GLU A 14 -54.47 -32.67 1.46
C GLU A 14 -55.68 -33.46 2.00
N ARG A 15 -55.53 -33.95 3.24
CA ARG A 15 -56.55 -34.47 4.18
C ARG A 15 -56.97 -35.94 4.03
N LEU A 16 -56.77 -36.67 5.13
CA LEU A 16 -57.90 -37.19 5.92
C LEU A 16 -57.50 -37.27 7.41
N CYS A 17 -58.47 -37.34 8.33
CA CYS A 17 -58.22 -37.12 9.77
C CYS A 17 -59.04 -38.04 10.69
N ARG A 18 -58.46 -38.33 11.87
CA ARG A 18 -59.07 -38.81 13.15
C ARG A 18 -59.47 -40.29 13.29
N GLY A 19 -59.22 -40.81 14.51
CA GLY A 19 -59.61 -42.14 15.02
C GLY A 19 -58.65 -42.63 16.12
N ARG A 20 -58.54 -41.96 17.28
CA ARG A 20 -59.29 -42.16 18.56
C ARG A 20 -58.99 -43.48 19.34
N ASN A 21 -58.38 -43.29 20.52
CA ASN A 21 -58.45 -44.07 21.78
C ASN A 21 -57.79 -45.47 21.86
N GLY A 22 -56.95 -45.71 22.88
CA GLY A 22 -56.40 -47.04 23.25
C GLY A 22 -55.19 -46.98 24.21
N GLN A 23 -55.03 -47.97 25.11
CA GLN A 23 -54.12 -47.96 26.28
C GLN A 23 -53.81 -49.42 26.71
N VAL A 24 -52.80 -49.80 27.52
CA VAL A 24 -51.88 -49.09 28.45
C VAL A 24 -50.47 -49.76 28.45
N ALA A 25 -49.39 -48.97 28.59
CA ALA A 25 -48.01 -49.35 29.00
C ALA A 25 -47.16 -50.31 28.13
N GLY A 26 -45.83 -50.26 28.32
CA GLY A 26 -44.89 -51.31 27.88
C GLY A 26 -43.45 -50.88 27.53
N SER A 27 -42.56 -50.78 28.53
CA SER A 27 -41.08 -50.83 28.44
C SER A 27 -40.28 -49.76 27.65
N PRO A 28 -39.08 -49.37 28.11
CA PRO A 28 -38.15 -48.52 27.36
C PRO A 28 -37.22 -49.36 26.43
N PRO A 29 -36.83 -48.84 25.24
CA PRO A 29 -35.86 -49.51 24.38
C PRO A 29 -34.42 -49.23 24.83
N VAL A 30 -33.62 -50.30 24.98
CA VAL A 30 -32.16 -50.18 25.09
C VAL A 30 -31.59 -49.82 23.72
N LEU A 31 -31.17 -48.57 23.54
CA LEU A 31 -30.57 -48.11 22.29
C LEU A 31 -29.06 -48.40 22.25
N LEU A 32 -28.69 -49.30 21.34
CA LEU A 32 -27.30 -49.62 21.01
C LEU A 32 -26.60 -48.39 20.42
N LEU A 33 -25.46 -48.01 21.00
CA LEU A 33 -24.56 -46.99 20.45
C LEU A 33 -23.63 -47.63 19.39
N PRO A 34 -23.73 -47.26 18.10
CA PRO A 34 -22.68 -47.58 17.14
C PRO A 34 -21.47 -46.68 17.36
N VAL A 35 -20.28 -47.28 17.44
CA VAL A 35 -19.01 -46.56 17.64
C VAL A 35 -18.64 -45.82 16.36
N LEU A 36 -18.95 -44.53 16.29
CA LEU A 36 -18.57 -43.65 15.19
C LEU A 36 -17.11 -43.18 15.38
N TRP A 37 -16.20 -43.71 14.58
CA TRP A 37 -14.79 -43.32 14.60
C TRP A 37 -14.63 -41.85 14.20
N GLY A 38 -14.01 -41.06 15.09
CA GLY A 38 -13.84 -39.63 14.88
C GLY A 38 -12.73 -39.31 13.89
N VAL A 39 -13.08 -39.08 12.62
CA VAL A 39 -12.23 -38.30 11.70
C VAL A 39 -12.55 -36.82 11.91
N LEU A 40 -12.01 -36.24 12.98
CA LEU A 40 -11.93 -34.79 13.13
C LEU A 40 -10.90 -34.26 12.13
N ALA A 41 -11.36 -34.07 10.89
CA ALA A 41 -10.61 -33.32 9.89
C ALA A 41 -10.38 -31.91 10.42
N TRP A 42 -9.15 -31.64 10.87
CA TRP A 42 -8.66 -30.28 11.09
C TRP A 42 -8.61 -29.60 9.72
N ALA A 43 -9.74 -29.02 9.31
CA ALA A 43 -9.76 -27.96 8.34
C ALA A 43 -8.93 -26.82 8.95
N ALA A 44 -7.67 -26.73 8.52
CA ALA A 44 -6.84 -25.59 8.84
C ALA A 44 -7.59 -24.35 8.34
N LEU A 45 -8.03 -23.50 9.26
CA LEU A 45 -8.43 -22.15 8.95
C LEU A 45 -7.16 -21.42 8.52
N GLU A 46 -6.84 -21.54 7.24
CA GLU A 46 -5.94 -20.64 6.54
C GLU A 46 -6.59 -19.25 6.57
N PHE A 47 -6.43 -18.57 7.71
CA PHE A 47 -6.61 -17.13 7.77
C PHE A 47 -5.77 -16.55 6.64
N PRO A 48 -6.34 -15.73 5.74
CA PRO A 48 -5.55 -15.08 4.71
C PRO A 48 -4.48 -14.28 5.42
N VAL A 49 -3.22 -14.69 5.25
CA VAL A 49 -2.06 -13.98 5.79
C VAL A 49 -1.99 -12.67 5.01
N VAL A 50 -2.62 -11.64 5.57
CA VAL A 50 -2.49 -10.26 5.11
C VAL A 50 -1.02 -9.93 5.26
N GLY A 51 -0.32 -9.88 4.13
CA GLY A 51 1.09 -9.50 4.09
C GLY A 51 1.27 -8.08 4.61
N GLU A 52 2.52 -7.72 4.94
CA GLU A 52 2.93 -6.55 5.72
C GLU A 52 3.13 -6.84 7.23
N PRO A 53 3.96 -6.03 7.94
CA PRO A 53 4.16 -6.19 9.38
C PRO A 53 3.04 -5.54 10.18
N ALA A 54 2.62 -6.21 11.26
CA ALA A 54 1.67 -5.71 12.25
C ALA A 54 2.38 -5.39 13.59
N PRO A 55 1.82 -4.52 14.44
CA PRO A 55 2.26 -4.35 15.82
C PRO A 55 2.37 -5.70 16.55
N GLY A 56 3.55 -5.99 17.09
CA GLY A 56 3.92 -7.27 17.68
C GLY A 56 4.89 -8.11 16.82
N ASP A 57 4.98 -7.90 15.50
CA ASP A 57 5.90 -8.65 14.64
C ASP A 57 7.38 -8.36 14.95
N VAL A 58 8.20 -9.41 14.95
CA VAL A 58 9.66 -9.35 14.93
C VAL A 58 10.15 -9.84 13.57
N PHE A 59 10.90 -9.01 12.84
CA PHE A 59 11.31 -9.28 11.46
C PHE A 59 12.64 -8.64 11.07
N ARG A 60 13.28 -9.11 9.99
CA ARG A 60 14.47 -8.51 9.37
C ARG A 60 14.23 -8.37 7.87
N GLU A 61 14.67 -7.25 7.29
CA GLU A 61 14.47 -6.93 5.89
C GLU A 61 15.80 -6.97 5.12
N TYR A 62 15.79 -7.67 3.99
CA TYR A 62 16.96 -8.04 3.19
C TYR A 62 16.83 -7.47 1.79
N TYR A 63 17.60 -6.43 1.50
CA TYR A 63 17.37 -5.54 0.37
C TYR A 63 18.24 -5.89 -0.84
N TRP A 64 17.58 -6.10 -1.99
CA TRP A 64 18.18 -5.94 -3.31
C TRP A 64 17.64 -4.66 -3.98
N THR A 65 18.53 -3.95 -4.66
CA THR A 65 18.23 -2.83 -5.57
C THR A 65 19.13 -2.95 -6.80
N ASN A 66 18.73 -2.41 -7.95
CA ASN A 66 19.56 -2.52 -9.15
C ASN A 66 20.83 -1.64 -9.02
N PRO A 67 22.06 -2.21 -9.04
CA PRO A 67 23.30 -1.43 -8.93
C PRO A 67 23.72 -0.75 -10.26
N LYS A 68 23.08 -1.05 -11.39
CA LYS A 68 23.44 -0.50 -12.70
C LYS A 68 22.93 0.94 -12.85
N LYS A 69 23.80 1.85 -13.27
CA LYS A 69 23.54 3.31 -13.37
C LYS A 69 22.95 3.79 -14.70
N GLU A 70 22.26 2.93 -15.45
CA GLU A 70 21.56 3.37 -16.67
C GLU A 70 20.17 3.91 -16.33
N GLY A 71 19.94 5.19 -16.63
CA GLY A 71 18.75 5.91 -16.19
C GLY A 71 18.66 6.00 -14.66
N ASP A 72 17.45 6.09 -14.13
CA ASP A 72 17.18 6.06 -12.69
C ASP A 72 17.25 4.63 -12.13
N GLY A 73 18.36 3.92 -12.36
CA GLY A 73 18.78 2.70 -11.67
C GLY A 73 17.67 1.70 -11.31
N PHE A 74 16.82 1.35 -12.27
CA PHE A 74 15.71 0.39 -12.13
C PHE A 74 15.94 -0.84 -13.01
N LEU A 75 15.32 -1.96 -12.69
CA LEU A 75 15.26 -3.14 -13.54
C LEU A 75 14.01 -3.08 -14.42
N ARG A 76 14.17 -3.16 -15.74
CA ARG A 76 13.04 -3.40 -16.65
C ARG A 76 12.64 -4.88 -16.55
N VAL A 77 11.36 -5.18 -16.36
CA VAL A 77 10.79 -6.53 -16.48
C VAL A 77 9.72 -6.53 -17.56
N GLY A 78 9.96 -7.22 -18.67
CA GLY A 78 9.23 -7.07 -19.93
C GLY A 78 8.97 -8.37 -20.70
N GLY A 79 8.97 -9.51 -20.00
CA GLY A 79 8.49 -10.79 -20.51
C GLY A 79 9.17 -11.21 -21.81
N ARG A 80 8.45 -11.14 -22.94
CA ARG A 80 8.93 -11.51 -24.28
C ARG A 80 10.13 -10.71 -24.81
N LEU A 81 10.47 -9.59 -24.17
CA LEU A 81 11.59 -8.71 -24.56
C LEU A 81 12.92 -9.05 -23.84
N ASP A 82 12.94 -10.15 -23.06
CA ASP A 82 14.06 -10.59 -22.20
C ASP A 82 14.55 -9.56 -21.15
N TYR A 83 13.78 -8.48 -20.99
CA TYR A 83 13.93 -7.56 -19.87
C TYR A 83 13.50 -8.27 -18.58
N GLY A 84 14.44 -8.36 -17.63
CA GLY A 84 14.29 -8.98 -16.32
C GLY A 84 15.59 -9.63 -15.86
N GLY A 85 16.39 -10.09 -16.84
CA GLY A 85 17.64 -10.82 -16.59
C GLY A 85 17.39 -12.27 -16.15
N GLY A 86 18.50 -13.01 -15.99
CA GLY A 86 18.48 -14.32 -15.34
C GLY A 86 18.24 -14.20 -13.82
N PRO A 87 18.56 -15.26 -13.04
CA PRO A 87 18.49 -15.18 -11.58
C PRO A 87 19.29 -14.02 -11.00
N LEU A 88 18.66 -13.25 -10.12
CA LEU A 88 19.24 -12.14 -9.38
C LEU A 88 19.45 -12.57 -7.93
N ALA A 89 20.68 -12.50 -7.43
CA ALA A 89 20.99 -12.82 -6.04
C ALA A 89 20.59 -11.66 -5.10
N TRP A 90 20.03 -11.97 -3.94
CA TRP A 90 20.06 -11.03 -2.81
C TRP A 90 21.50 -10.92 -2.28
N PRO A 91 22.00 -9.72 -1.94
CA PRO A 91 23.40 -9.53 -1.58
C PRO A 91 23.73 -9.87 -0.10
N GLN A 92 22.77 -10.43 0.64
CA GLN A 92 22.95 -10.89 2.01
C GLN A 92 22.48 -12.35 2.15
N ASP A 93 23.14 -13.11 3.02
CA ASP A 93 22.64 -14.42 3.46
C ASP A 93 21.39 -14.26 4.34
N LEU A 94 20.39 -15.11 4.14
CA LEU A 94 19.15 -15.07 4.91
C LEU A 94 19.30 -15.87 6.22
N ASP A 95 18.98 -15.22 7.33
CA ASP A 95 18.82 -15.84 8.64
C ASP A 95 17.43 -16.47 8.69
N LEU A 96 17.39 -17.81 8.72
CA LEU A 96 16.15 -18.59 8.81
C LEU A 96 15.98 -19.26 10.20
N GLU A 97 16.88 -18.99 11.14
CA GLU A 97 16.80 -19.57 12.48
C GLU A 97 15.63 -18.92 13.24
N HIS A 98 14.66 -19.75 13.62
CA HIS A 98 13.38 -19.34 14.25
C HIS A 98 12.48 -18.49 13.34
N ALA A 99 12.69 -18.55 12.02
CA ALA A 99 11.77 -17.94 11.05
C ALA A 99 10.40 -18.64 11.05
N ILE A 100 9.32 -17.85 10.98
CA ILE A 100 7.92 -18.31 11.02
C ILE A 100 7.08 -17.90 9.80
N ARG A 101 7.43 -16.80 9.14
CA ARG A 101 6.80 -16.29 7.91
C ARG A 101 7.88 -15.63 7.04
N ALA A 102 7.73 -15.68 5.72
CA ALA A 102 8.54 -14.91 4.80
C ALA A 102 7.68 -14.22 3.73
N GLU A 103 8.08 -13.01 3.38
CA GLU A 103 7.46 -12.17 2.36
C GLU A 103 8.52 -11.62 1.43
N VAL A 104 8.12 -11.29 0.20
CA VAL A 104 8.88 -10.42 -0.69
C VAL A 104 8.04 -9.21 -1.04
N VAL A 105 8.60 -8.03 -0.82
CA VAL A 105 8.03 -6.74 -1.23
C VAL A 105 8.76 -6.27 -2.48
N ILE A 106 8.02 -5.81 -3.48
CA ILE A 106 8.56 -5.37 -4.77
C ILE A 106 8.20 -3.89 -4.96
N GLU A 107 9.19 -3.03 -5.16
CA GLU A 107 8.98 -1.61 -5.50
C GLU A 107 8.71 -1.51 -7.01
N LYS A 108 7.43 -1.50 -7.38
CA LYS A 108 6.92 -1.66 -8.75
C LYS A 108 6.33 -0.36 -9.29
N LEU A 109 6.96 0.21 -10.30
CA LEU A 109 6.39 1.25 -11.16
C LEU A 109 5.86 0.65 -12.46
N LEU A 110 4.56 0.82 -12.72
CA LEU A 110 3.93 0.57 -14.01
C LEU A 110 3.91 1.84 -14.86
N CYS A 111 4.72 1.85 -15.91
CA CYS A 111 4.75 2.91 -16.93
C CYS A 111 3.97 2.51 -18.19
N HIS A 112 4.17 1.29 -18.68
CA HIS A 112 3.56 0.79 -19.91
C HIS A 112 2.18 0.18 -19.63
N ASP A 113 1.13 0.97 -19.83
CA ASP A 113 -0.26 0.52 -19.66
C ASP A 113 -0.58 -0.73 -20.50
N GLY A 114 -1.29 -1.67 -19.88
CA GLY A 114 -1.51 -3.02 -20.40
C GLY A 114 -0.57 -4.09 -19.83
N THR A 115 0.54 -3.71 -19.16
CA THR A 115 1.46 -4.70 -18.59
C THR A 115 0.84 -5.38 -17.37
N ARG A 116 0.69 -6.70 -17.44
CA ARG A 116 -0.04 -7.50 -16.44
C ARG A 116 0.66 -8.83 -16.13
N GLY A 117 0.24 -9.48 -15.05
CA GLY A 117 0.73 -10.80 -14.66
C GLY A 117 2.20 -10.79 -14.25
N LEU A 118 2.60 -9.82 -13.43
CA LEU A 118 3.90 -9.84 -12.76
C LEU A 118 3.96 -11.05 -11.83
N ALA A 119 5.04 -11.82 -11.89
CA ALA A 119 5.24 -13.00 -11.06
C ALA A 119 6.71 -13.13 -10.61
N ILE A 120 6.91 -13.69 -9.42
CA ILE A 120 8.22 -13.94 -8.82
C ILE A 120 8.48 -15.46 -8.68
N SER A 121 9.74 -15.86 -8.81
CA SER A 121 10.19 -17.24 -8.57
C SER A 121 11.46 -17.19 -7.72
N VAL A 122 11.41 -17.76 -6.51
CA VAL A 122 12.53 -17.76 -5.55
C VAL A 122 13.29 -19.08 -5.64
N ASN A 123 14.62 -19.02 -5.71
CA ASN A 123 15.54 -20.17 -5.84
C ASN A 123 15.18 -21.16 -6.96
N SER A 124 14.52 -20.66 -8.02
CA SER A 124 13.98 -21.43 -9.15
C SER A 124 12.79 -22.35 -8.86
N ASN A 125 12.13 -22.21 -7.70
CA ASN A 125 10.82 -22.80 -7.42
C ASN A 125 9.72 -22.20 -8.32
N ASP A 126 8.49 -22.71 -8.19
CA ASP A 126 7.32 -22.26 -8.96
C ASP A 126 7.05 -20.75 -8.89
N TRP A 127 6.35 -20.26 -9.90
CA TRP A 127 6.03 -18.84 -10.05
C TRP A 127 4.83 -18.43 -9.20
N ILE A 128 5.09 -17.61 -8.18
CA ILE A 128 4.06 -16.98 -7.35
C ILE A 128 3.61 -15.69 -8.06
N SER A 129 2.30 -15.48 -8.21
CA SER A 129 1.77 -14.24 -8.78
C SER A 129 1.99 -13.08 -7.82
N VAL A 130 2.44 -11.94 -8.35
CA VAL A 130 2.44 -10.67 -7.63
C VAL A 130 1.03 -10.06 -7.79
N PRO A 131 0.38 -9.58 -6.71
CA PRO A 131 -0.93 -8.95 -6.82
C PRO A 131 -0.85 -7.56 -7.48
N GLU A 132 -1.96 -7.13 -8.06
CA GLU A 132 -2.21 -5.72 -8.39
C GLU A 132 -2.91 -5.03 -7.20
N ALA A 133 -2.77 -3.71 -7.07
CA ALA A 133 -3.38 -2.97 -5.96
C ALA A 133 -4.92 -2.97 -6.03
N GLU A 134 -5.56 -3.46 -4.97
CA GLU A 134 -7.00 -3.69 -4.88
C GLU A 134 -7.85 -2.42 -5.09
N HIS A 135 -7.37 -1.26 -4.61
CA HIS A 135 -8.09 0.01 -4.65
C HIS A 135 -7.77 0.87 -5.88
N ILE A 136 -7.03 0.33 -6.85
CA ILE A 136 -6.96 0.87 -8.21
C ILE A 136 -8.17 0.29 -9.00
N PRO A 137 -8.94 1.10 -9.74
CA PRO A 137 -10.08 0.61 -10.52
C PRO A 137 -9.70 -0.45 -11.55
N ALA A 138 -10.56 -1.44 -11.73
CA ALA A 138 -10.31 -2.53 -12.67
C ALA A 138 -10.49 -2.10 -14.14
N PRO A 139 -9.63 -2.54 -15.07
CA PRO A 139 -8.41 -3.29 -14.83
C PRO A 139 -7.25 -2.37 -14.42
N GLN A 140 -6.58 -2.73 -13.33
CA GLN A 140 -5.57 -1.91 -12.64
C GLN A 140 -4.41 -1.48 -13.56
N TRP A 141 -4.03 -2.35 -14.50
CA TRP A 141 -2.95 -2.10 -15.46
C TRP A 141 -3.26 -1.05 -16.54
N ASN A 142 -4.45 -0.42 -16.53
CA ASN A 142 -4.75 0.76 -17.36
C ASN A 142 -4.32 2.09 -16.73
N TYR A 143 -3.91 2.08 -15.46
CA TYR A 143 -3.42 3.24 -14.72
C TYR A 143 -1.92 3.13 -14.53
N GLN A 144 -1.17 4.20 -14.80
CA GLN A 144 0.21 4.30 -14.32
C GLN A 144 0.19 4.36 -12.79
N HIS A 145 1.06 3.61 -12.13
CA HIS A 145 1.10 3.54 -10.66
C HIS A 145 2.49 3.15 -10.16
N HIS A 146 2.88 3.64 -8.98
CA HIS A 146 4.08 3.19 -8.27
C HIS A 146 3.65 2.69 -6.90
N PHE A 147 3.71 1.37 -6.67
CA PHE A 147 3.28 0.76 -5.41
C PHE A 147 4.14 -0.45 -5.02
N TYR A 148 3.81 -1.04 -3.86
CA TYR A 148 4.67 -1.92 -3.10
C TYR A 148 4.03 -3.30 -2.85
N PRO A 149 3.61 -4.05 -3.89
CA PRO A 149 2.93 -5.33 -3.71
C PRO A 149 3.77 -6.30 -2.87
N VAL A 150 3.13 -6.85 -1.85
CA VAL A 150 3.68 -7.86 -0.95
C VAL A 150 3.23 -9.25 -1.40
N VAL A 151 4.17 -10.19 -1.43
CA VAL A 151 3.93 -11.60 -1.78
C VAL A 151 4.40 -12.47 -0.62
N VAL A 152 3.51 -13.26 -0.03
CA VAL A 152 3.90 -14.31 0.92
C VAL A 152 4.64 -15.40 0.14
N VAL A 153 5.83 -15.78 0.60
CA VAL A 153 6.67 -16.80 -0.03
C VAL A 153 6.89 -17.94 0.98
N PRO A 154 6.57 -19.21 0.65
CA PRO A 154 6.76 -20.32 1.57
C PRO A 154 8.21 -20.44 2.02
N LEU A 155 8.46 -20.56 3.33
CA LEU A 155 9.81 -20.59 3.91
C LEU A 155 10.73 -21.65 3.26
N GLY A 156 10.19 -22.81 2.89
CA GLY A 156 10.92 -23.89 2.21
C GLY A 156 11.40 -23.56 0.79
N GLN A 157 10.98 -22.43 0.19
CA GLN A 157 11.59 -21.94 -1.05
C GLN A 157 12.93 -21.22 -0.80
N PHE A 158 13.18 -20.71 0.41
CA PHE A 158 14.44 -20.10 0.81
C PHE A 158 15.45 -21.15 1.28
N LYS A 159 16.73 -20.74 1.32
CA LYS A 159 17.86 -21.57 1.74
C LYS A 159 18.67 -20.82 2.80
N GLY A 160 19.37 -21.55 3.67
CA GLY A 160 20.44 -20.94 4.46
C GLY A 160 21.58 -20.49 3.53
N GLY A 161 22.07 -19.26 3.71
CA GLY A 161 23.08 -18.67 2.83
C GLY A 161 22.48 -17.91 1.64
N ALA A 162 23.13 -18.00 0.48
CA ALA A 162 22.81 -17.22 -0.70
C ALA A 162 21.45 -17.63 -1.33
N ASN A 163 20.61 -16.63 -1.60
CA ASN A 163 19.28 -16.79 -2.20
C ASN A 163 19.16 -15.96 -3.48
N GLN A 164 18.37 -16.44 -4.44
CA GLN A 164 18.12 -15.77 -5.72
C GLN A 164 16.63 -15.66 -6.04
N PHE A 165 16.25 -14.67 -6.84
CA PHE A 165 14.91 -14.52 -7.41
C PHE A 165 14.93 -14.28 -8.92
N ARG A 166 13.79 -14.48 -9.56
CA ARG A 166 13.50 -14.08 -10.95
C ARG A 166 12.16 -13.36 -10.99
N LEU A 167 12.01 -12.41 -11.90
CA LEU A 167 10.75 -11.73 -12.18
C LEU A 167 10.35 -11.93 -13.64
N LYS A 168 9.04 -12.07 -13.92
CA LYS A 168 8.47 -12.06 -15.27
C LYS A 168 7.16 -11.28 -15.30
N VAL A 169 6.76 -10.82 -16.48
CA VAL A 169 5.40 -10.33 -16.79
C VAL A 169 4.83 -11.16 -17.93
N SER A 170 3.52 -11.04 -18.22
CA SER A 170 2.94 -11.66 -19.41
C SER A 170 3.63 -11.18 -20.70
N GLY A 171 3.72 -12.07 -21.69
CA GLY A 171 4.12 -11.71 -23.05
C GLY A 171 3.01 -10.99 -23.83
N GLU A 172 1.76 -11.09 -23.39
CA GLU A 172 0.63 -10.40 -24.00
C GLU A 172 0.64 -8.90 -23.64
N HIS A 173 0.58 -8.03 -24.65
CA HIS A 173 0.50 -6.58 -24.43
C HIS A 173 -0.24 -5.87 -25.56
N PRO A 174 -1.12 -4.88 -25.29
CA PRO A 174 -1.95 -4.24 -26.34
C PRO A 174 -1.14 -3.58 -27.46
N TRP A 175 0.07 -3.12 -27.15
CA TRP A 175 1.02 -2.53 -28.11
C TRP A 175 2.39 -3.21 -28.06
N ASN A 176 2.40 -4.53 -27.82
CA ASN A 176 3.55 -5.43 -27.99
C ASN A 176 4.80 -5.18 -27.11
N TRP A 177 4.79 -4.17 -26.23
CA TRP A 177 5.92 -3.80 -25.35
C TRP A 177 5.53 -3.81 -23.85
N PRO A 178 5.33 -4.98 -23.22
CA PRO A 178 5.08 -5.05 -21.79
C PRO A 178 6.33 -4.62 -21.01
N GLN A 179 6.15 -3.84 -19.93
CA GLN A 179 7.23 -3.35 -19.08
C GLN A 179 6.74 -2.87 -17.70
N ASN A 180 7.23 -3.50 -16.64
CA ASN A 180 7.32 -2.89 -15.30
C ASN A 180 8.75 -2.39 -15.06
N LEU A 181 8.90 -1.34 -14.26
CA LEU A 181 10.18 -0.87 -13.74
C LEU A 181 10.25 -1.22 -12.25
N ILE A 182 11.27 -1.97 -11.86
CA ILE A 182 11.45 -2.49 -10.50
C ILE A 182 12.68 -1.83 -9.88
N TYR A 183 12.47 -0.98 -8.88
CA TYR A 183 13.54 -0.20 -8.25
C TYR A 183 14.25 -0.98 -7.12
N GLY A 184 13.50 -1.85 -6.44
CA GLY A 184 13.96 -2.68 -5.34
C GLY A 184 13.09 -3.92 -5.15
N VAL A 185 13.69 -4.95 -4.55
CA VAL A 185 13.04 -6.20 -4.16
C VAL A 185 13.63 -6.61 -2.81
N HIS A 186 12.84 -6.59 -1.74
CA HIS A 186 13.33 -6.99 -0.42
C HIS A 186 12.58 -8.19 0.13
N CYS A 187 13.35 -9.14 0.66
CA CYS A 187 12.81 -10.26 1.40
C CYS A 187 12.67 -9.85 2.88
N ARG A 188 11.50 -10.11 3.47
CA ARG A 188 11.23 -9.91 4.88
C ARG A 188 11.05 -11.26 5.55
N ILE A 189 11.94 -11.60 6.48
CA ILE A 189 11.82 -12.80 7.31
C ILE A 189 11.26 -12.37 8.66
N TYR A 190 10.17 -13.01 9.08
CA TYR A 190 9.58 -12.87 10.41
C TYR A 190 10.03 -14.01 11.32
N TYR A 191 10.22 -13.73 12.60
CA TYR A 191 10.74 -14.68 13.58
C TYR A 191 9.79 -14.87 14.76
N ASP A 192 9.89 -16.02 15.42
CA ASP A 192 9.23 -16.27 16.71
C ASP A 192 9.79 -15.33 17.80
N PRO A 193 9.01 -14.37 18.33
CA PRO A 193 9.48 -13.42 19.34
C PRO A 193 9.83 -14.09 20.67
N ALA A 194 9.28 -15.27 20.98
CA ALA A 194 9.63 -16.01 22.19
C ALA A 194 11.00 -16.71 22.09
N ARG A 195 11.60 -16.74 20.90
CA ARG A 195 12.85 -17.48 20.62
C ARG A 195 13.97 -16.63 20.04
N LYS A 196 13.66 -15.61 19.22
CA LYS A 196 14.68 -14.73 18.62
C LYS A 196 14.94 -13.52 19.52
N PRO A 197 16.16 -13.32 20.06
CA PRO A 197 16.48 -12.12 20.85
C PRO A 197 16.34 -10.86 19.99
N HIS A 198 15.58 -9.87 20.47
CA HIS A 198 15.15 -8.70 19.68
C HIS A 198 15.02 -7.43 20.55
N PRO A 199 14.99 -6.22 19.94
CA PRO A 199 14.79 -4.99 20.70
C PRO A 199 13.33 -4.88 21.19
N VAL A 200 13.12 -4.69 22.50
CA VAL A 200 11.78 -4.54 23.10
C VAL A 200 11.59 -3.11 23.60
N GLY A 201 10.37 -2.59 23.50
CA GLY A 201 10.01 -1.25 23.94
C GLY A 201 8.65 -0.79 23.47
N ARG A 202 8.26 0.42 23.87
CA ARG A 202 6.93 1.01 23.63
C ARG A 202 7.00 2.53 23.55
N ILE A 203 6.03 3.15 22.89
CA ILE A 203 5.81 4.60 22.98
C ILE A 203 5.30 4.94 24.38
N VAL A 204 5.85 5.99 25.00
CA VAL A 204 5.52 6.41 26.38
C VAL A 204 5.09 7.86 26.52
N SER A 205 5.29 8.69 25.50
CA SER A 205 4.90 10.11 25.51
C SER A 205 3.41 10.36 25.26
N LEU A 206 2.64 9.31 24.95
CA LEU A 206 1.22 9.36 24.63
C LEU A 206 0.51 8.20 25.32
N LEU A 207 -0.74 8.42 25.73
CA LEU A 207 -1.65 7.41 26.24
C LEU A 207 -2.73 7.07 25.19
N PRO A 208 -3.33 5.87 25.24
CA PRO A 208 -4.54 5.56 24.50
C PRO A 208 -5.61 6.65 24.68
N GLY A 209 -6.25 7.06 23.59
CA GLY A 209 -7.28 8.12 23.62
C GLY A 209 -6.74 9.56 23.70
N ALA A 210 -5.42 9.77 23.67
CA ALA A 210 -4.85 11.12 23.73
C ALA A 210 -5.17 11.97 22.48
N THR A 211 -5.34 13.28 22.71
CA THR A 211 -5.64 14.27 21.68
C THR A 211 -4.39 15.06 21.32
N LEU A 212 -3.98 15.03 20.05
CA LEU A 212 -2.74 15.63 19.56
C LEU A 212 -2.99 17.03 18.98
N GLY A 213 -2.15 18.00 19.41
CA GLY A 213 -2.13 19.36 18.89
C GLY A 213 -1.30 19.51 17.60
N LYS A 214 -0.87 20.75 17.29
CA LYS A 214 0.01 21.03 16.13
C LYS A 214 1.37 20.32 16.26
N TYR A 215 1.87 20.19 17.49
CA TYR A 215 3.15 19.55 17.81
C TYR A 215 2.90 18.44 18.82
N ALA A 216 3.32 17.22 18.49
CA ALA A 216 3.20 16.05 19.36
C ALA A 216 4.59 15.47 19.66
N ARG A 217 4.95 15.34 20.95
CA ARG A 217 6.17 14.65 21.37
C ARG A 217 5.96 13.14 21.22
N LEU A 218 6.82 12.49 20.43
CA LEU A 218 6.89 11.04 20.31
C LEU A 218 8.17 10.58 21.00
N ALA A 219 8.08 9.65 21.95
CA ALA A 219 9.23 9.08 22.65
C ALA A 219 9.02 7.60 22.95
N VAL A 220 10.08 6.80 22.81
CA VAL A 220 10.12 5.37 23.12
C VAL A 220 10.99 5.11 24.35
N GLU A 221 10.50 4.24 25.24
CA GLU A 221 11.33 3.54 26.22
C GLU A 221 11.63 2.13 25.72
N THR A 222 12.88 1.70 25.90
CA THR A 222 13.31 0.31 25.66
C THR A 222 13.24 -0.49 26.95
N GLU A 223 12.58 -1.63 26.91
CA GLU A 223 12.44 -2.54 28.06
C GLU A 223 13.60 -3.54 28.06
N ASN A 224 14.43 -3.52 29.13
CA ASN A 224 15.56 -4.42 29.45
C ASN A 224 16.04 -5.37 28.33
N SER A 225 16.43 -4.81 27.18
CA SER A 225 16.78 -5.60 26.01
C SER A 225 18.25 -5.99 26.04
N SER A 226 18.53 -7.27 25.76
CA SER A 226 19.88 -7.79 25.62
C SER A 226 20.59 -7.34 24.33
N VAL A 227 19.87 -6.67 23.41
CA VAL A 227 20.43 -6.16 22.15
C VAL A 227 20.47 -4.63 22.12
N ARG A 228 21.52 -4.09 21.49
CA ARG A 228 21.72 -2.64 21.37
C ARG A 228 20.82 -2.06 20.28
N LEU A 229 19.85 -1.23 20.68
CA LEU A 229 19.03 -0.42 19.77
C LEU A 229 19.90 0.54 18.94
N ARG A 230 19.59 0.67 17.64
CA ARG A 230 20.31 1.50 16.65
C ARG A 230 19.44 2.59 16.04
N ARG A 231 18.15 2.31 15.81
CA ARG A 231 17.22 3.24 15.15
C ARG A 231 15.79 3.01 15.64
N VAL A 232 15.04 4.09 15.77
CA VAL A 232 13.58 4.11 15.98
C VAL A 232 12.94 4.83 14.81
N ASP A 233 11.98 4.20 14.14
CA ASP A 233 11.13 4.84 13.13
C ASP A 233 9.71 4.95 13.65
N PHE A 234 9.18 6.18 13.74
CA PHE A 234 7.82 6.43 14.18
C PHE A 234 6.85 6.31 12.99
N LEU A 235 5.82 5.49 13.16
CA LEU A 235 4.78 5.21 12.17
C LEU A 235 3.40 5.62 12.72
N GLY A 236 2.46 5.91 11.81
CA GLY A 236 1.07 6.14 12.17
C GLY A 236 0.11 5.54 11.16
N ASP A 237 -1.00 5.00 11.64
CA ASP A 237 -2.14 4.55 10.84
C ASP A 237 -3.33 5.49 11.09
N PHE A 238 -3.48 6.43 10.15
CA PHE A 238 -4.39 7.58 10.11
C PHE A 238 -4.74 7.87 8.65
N GLU A 239 -5.74 8.71 8.38
CA GLU A 239 -6.01 9.19 7.01
C GLU A 239 -4.95 10.21 6.56
N ALA A 240 -4.29 9.96 5.44
CA ALA A 240 -3.29 10.86 4.83
C ALA A 240 -3.25 10.75 3.30
N VAL A 241 -2.35 11.50 2.66
CA VAL A 241 -2.06 11.38 1.22
C VAL A 241 -1.47 10.00 0.92
N ASN A 242 -2.10 9.24 0.02
CA ASN A 242 -1.63 7.93 -0.42
C ASN A 242 -0.43 8.08 -1.36
N LEU A 243 0.78 8.03 -0.79
CA LEU A 243 2.04 8.06 -1.55
C LEU A 243 2.52 6.64 -1.92
N GLU A 244 1.91 5.64 -1.31
CA GLU A 244 2.11 4.20 -1.51
C GLU A 244 1.51 3.73 -2.84
N GLY A 245 0.69 4.57 -3.49
CA GLY A 245 0.18 4.41 -4.85
C GLY A 245 -0.83 3.27 -5.07
N ASP A 246 -1.29 2.64 -3.99
CA ASP A 246 -2.21 1.49 -4.00
C ASP A 246 -3.69 1.90 -3.84
N GLY A 247 -3.97 3.16 -3.50
CA GLY A 247 -5.30 3.71 -3.23
C GLY A 247 -5.75 3.70 -1.77
N ARG A 248 -4.95 3.20 -0.81
CA ARG A 248 -5.30 3.17 0.62
C ARG A 248 -4.97 4.48 1.32
N TYR A 249 -6.01 5.25 1.64
CA TYR A 249 -5.88 6.54 2.34
C TYR A 249 -5.67 6.43 3.85
N LYS A 250 -6.16 5.35 4.48
CA LYS A 250 -5.94 5.03 5.90
C LYS A 250 -5.23 3.68 6.01
N GLN A 251 -3.96 3.75 6.36
CA GLN A 251 -3.04 2.63 6.54
C GLN A 251 -1.83 3.11 7.34
N TRP A 252 -0.93 2.21 7.74
CA TRP A 252 0.38 2.59 8.29
C TRP A 252 1.19 3.35 7.24
N HIS A 253 1.29 4.67 7.36
CA HIS A 253 1.97 5.51 6.36
C HIS A 253 3.48 5.34 6.45
N TYR A 254 4.00 4.57 5.50
CA TYR A 254 5.40 4.43 5.11
C TYR A 254 5.46 3.73 3.75
N HIS A 255 6.54 3.92 3.02
CA HIS A 255 6.94 3.00 1.96
C HIS A 255 8.46 2.93 1.88
N TYR A 256 8.98 2.30 0.83
CA TYR A 256 10.42 2.19 0.57
C TYR A 256 10.73 2.99 -0.68
N PHE A 257 11.88 3.67 -0.73
CA PHE A 257 12.43 4.11 -2.00
C PHE A 257 13.84 3.54 -2.12
N ARG A 258 14.05 2.66 -3.08
CA ARG A 258 15.28 1.87 -3.23
C ARG A 258 15.67 1.15 -1.93
N GLY A 259 14.69 0.53 -1.27
CA GLY A 259 14.89 -0.14 0.02
C GLY A 259 15.12 0.77 1.23
N VAL A 260 15.05 2.10 1.09
CA VAL A 260 15.10 3.02 2.23
C VAL A 260 13.68 3.33 2.70
N LEU A 261 13.36 3.00 3.96
CA LEU A 261 12.08 3.36 4.59
C LEU A 261 11.91 4.91 4.60
N THR A 262 10.80 5.38 4.03
CA THR A 262 10.52 6.79 3.74
C THR A 262 9.04 7.14 3.91
N ASN A 263 8.75 8.45 3.96
CA ASN A 263 7.42 9.06 4.14
C ASN A 263 6.63 8.64 5.40
N HIS A 264 7.30 7.95 6.33
CA HIS A 264 6.87 7.78 7.72
C HIS A 264 7.04 9.08 8.53
N LEU A 265 6.65 9.07 9.82
CA LEU A 265 6.61 10.29 10.64
C LEU A 265 7.99 10.86 10.95
N GLY A 266 9.00 9.99 11.10
CA GLY A 266 10.39 10.38 11.33
C GLY A 266 11.24 9.28 11.95
N SER A 267 12.56 9.49 11.95
CA SER A 267 13.57 8.55 12.46
C SER A 267 14.42 9.18 13.56
N VAL A 268 14.83 8.37 14.55
CA VAL A 268 15.79 8.73 15.60
C VAL A 268 16.88 7.67 15.67
N THR A 269 18.16 8.07 15.68
CA THR A 269 19.33 7.17 15.58
C THR A 269 20.25 7.18 16.81
N GLY A 270 19.83 7.84 17.89
CA GLY A 270 20.53 7.83 19.18
C GLY A 270 19.59 8.23 20.31
N ALA A 271 20.00 7.94 21.56
CA ALA A 271 19.25 8.35 22.74
C ALA A 271 19.39 9.88 23.01
N PRO A 272 18.37 10.56 23.58
CA PRO A 272 17.05 10.04 23.93
C PRO A 272 16.20 9.72 22.69
N TRP A 273 15.51 8.58 22.70
CA TRP A 273 14.75 8.04 21.56
C TRP A 273 13.42 8.78 21.34
N GLN A 274 13.50 10.06 20.98
CA GLN A 274 12.36 10.96 20.89
C GLN A 274 12.47 11.95 19.73
N MET A 275 11.31 12.42 19.26
CA MET A 275 11.17 13.50 18.27
C MET A 275 9.89 14.31 18.53
N THR A 276 9.78 15.47 17.87
CA THR A 276 8.52 16.21 17.78
C THR A 276 7.93 16.02 16.38
N TRP A 277 6.72 15.49 16.31
CA TRP A 277 5.94 15.42 15.07
C TRP A 277 5.15 16.72 14.88
N GLU A 278 5.36 17.43 13.77
CA GLU A 278 4.46 18.52 13.36
C GLU A 278 3.30 17.94 12.56
N THR A 279 2.09 18.10 13.07
CA THR A 279 0.86 17.56 12.48
C THR A 279 0.23 18.51 11.45
N SER A 280 0.84 19.66 11.14
CA SER A 280 0.17 20.78 10.43
C SER A 280 -0.34 20.49 9.02
N TRP A 281 0.12 19.44 8.37
CA TRP A 281 -0.36 18.97 7.07
C TRP A 281 -1.06 17.59 7.12
N VAL A 282 -1.33 17.06 8.32
CA VAL A 282 -2.13 15.85 8.52
C VAL A 282 -3.62 16.19 8.43
N PRO A 283 -4.46 15.49 7.65
CA PRO A 283 -5.91 15.76 7.57
C PRO A 283 -6.64 15.67 8.93
N ASP A 284 -7.57 16.61 9.21
CA ASP A 284 -8.58 16.39 10.25
C ASP A 284 -9.44 15.18 9.81
N GLN A 285 -9.68 14.26 10.74
CA GLN A 285 -10.38 13.00 10.48
C GLN A 285 -11.29 12.66 11.67
N LYS A 286 -12.46 12.08 11.38
CA LYS A 286 -13.46 11.72 12.39
C LYS A 286 -13.10 10.43 13.12
N GLU A 287 -12.60 9.45 12.37
CA GLU A 287 -12.23 8.15 12.91
C GLU A 287 -10.92 8.24 13.70
N PRO A 288 -10.85 7.66 14.91
CA PRO A 288 -9.61 7.63 15.68
C PRO A 288 -8.47 6.93 14.92
N PHE A 289 -7.24 7.33 15.23
CA PHE A 289 -6.02 6.78 14.63
C PHE A 289 -5.13 6.09 15.67
N ARG A 290 -4.03 5.50 15.21
CA ARG A 290 -3.04 4.83 16.07
C ARG A 290 -1.60 5.16 15.65
N LEU A 291 -0.69 5.19 16.63
CA LEU A 291 0.75 5.41 16.43
C LEU A 291 1.55 4.24 17.00
N ALA A 292 2.67 3.90 16.37
CA ALA A 292 3.58 2.85 16.81
C ALA A 292 5.01 3.15 16.32
N ALA A 293 5.98 2.33 16.72
CA ALA A 293 7.37 2.49 16.30
C ALA A 293 7.97 1.17 15.80
N ARG A 294 8.91 1.25 14.85
CA ARG A 294 9.82 0.15 14.52
C ARG A 294 11.13 0.36 15.27
N LEU A 295 11.50 -0.58 16.12
CA LEU A 295 12.75 -0.57 16.89
C LEU A 295 13.75 -1.46 16.16
N THR A 296 14.83 -0.90 15.61
CA THR A 296 15.85 -1.64 14.84
C THR A 296 17.15 -1.72 15.63
N ASP A 297 17.64 -2.93 15.87
CA ASP A 297 18.88 -3.17 16.62
C ASP A 297 20.16 -3.05 15.75
N ALA A 298 21.30 -3.33 16.35
CA ALA A 298 22.59 -3.35 15.65
C ALA A 298 22.71 -4.46 14.57
N SER A 299 21.95 -5.55 14.68
CA SER A 299 21.88 -6.65 13.70
C SER A 299 20.89 -6.41 12.56
N GLY A 300 20.15 -5.29 12.60
CA GLY A 300 19.07 -4.99 11.67
C GLY A 300 17.77 -5.75 11.94
N LEU A 301 17.66 -6.44 13.08
CA LEU A 301 16.41 -7.06 13.52
C LEU A 301 15.47 -5.96 14.04
N VAL A 302 14.22 -6.02 13.60
CA VAL A 302 13.18 -5.03 13.83
C VAL A 302 12.09 -5.62 14.70
N TYR A 303 11.65 -4.88 15.71
CA TYR A 303 10.39 -5.12 16.43
C TYR A 303 9.41 -3.99 16.12
N PHE A 304 8.17 -4.34 15.75
CA PHE A 304 7.09 -3.37 15.62
C PHE A 304 6.37 -3.26 16.97
N THR A 305 6.51 -2.12 17.67
CA THR A 305 5.89 -1.95 19.00
C THR A 305 4.38 -2.11 18.94
N ALA A 306 3.77 -2.50 20.06
CA ALA A 306 2.35 -2.26 20.29
C ALA A 306 1.96 -0.81 19.96
N ALA A 307 0.75 -0.61 19.43
CA ALA A 307 0.28 0.69 19.01
C ALA A 307 -0.46 1.43 20.13
N VAL A 308 -0.22 2.73 20.27
CA VAL A 308 -1.05 3.65 21.06
C VAL A 308 -2.28 3.97 20.21
N ASP A 309 -3.46 3.60 20.68
CA ASP A 309 -4.71 3.63 19.91
C ASP A 309 -5.68 4.74 20.33
N LYS A 310 -6.80 4.84 19.61
CA LYS A 310 -7.91 5.80 19.86
C LYS A 310 -7.49 7.28 19.83
N LEU A 311 -6.36 7.59 19.20
CA LEU A 311 -5.81 8.95 19.14
C LEU A 311 -6.67 9.84 18.24
N SER A 312 -6.70 11.13 18.55
CA SER A 312 -7.45 12.15 17.80
C SER A 312 -6.63 13.44 17.63
N PHE A 313 -7.07 14.35 16.75
CA PHE A 313 -6.43 15.66 16.57
C PHE A 313 -7.31 16.78 17.12
N HIS A 314 -6.73 17.67 17.92
CA HIS A 314 -7.33 18.96 18.25
C HIS A 314 -6.28 20.07 18.09
N ARG A 315 -6.28 20.65 16.90
CA ARG A 315 -5.53 21.86 16.56
C ARG A 315 -6.49 23.05 16.67
N GLU A 316 -6.17 24.01 17.53
CA GLU A 316 -7.04 25.13 17.90
C GLU A 316 -7.45 25.97 16.68
N ASN A 317 -6.47 26.60 16.04
CA ASN A 317 -6.69 27.60 14.98
C ASN A 317 -6.46 27.05 13.56
N LEU A 318 -6.45 25.72 13.38
CA LEU A 318 -6.07 25.06 12.12
C LEU A 318 -6.94 23.83 11.83
N ARG A 319 -7.58 23.82 10.65
CA ARG A 319 -8.16 22.64 10.00
C ARG A 319 -7.31 22.26 8.79
N VAL A 320 -7.21 20.97 8.47
CA VAL A 320 -6.63 20.45 7.22
C VAL A 320 -7.65 19.54 6.55
N GLU A 321 -7.91 19.78 5.27
CA GLU A 321 -8.70 18.90 4.41
C GLU A 321 -7.80 18.18 3.41
N LEU A 322 -8.12 16.91 3.15
CA LEU A 322 -7.57 16.15 2.03
C LEU A 322 -8.66 15.96 0.98
N CYS A 323 -8.59 16.77 -0.07
CA CYS A 323 -9.42 16.59 -1.25
C CYS A 323 -8.80 15.45 -2.08
N ARG A 324 -9.45 14.29 -2.08
CA ARG A 324 -9.03 13.13 -2.86
C ARG A 324 -9.34 13.34 -4.36
N PRO A 325 -8.52 12.80 -5.27
CA PRO A 325 -8.79 12.82 -6.70
C PRO A 325 -10.06 12.04 -7.03
N LEU A 326 -10.82 12.54 -8.01
CA LEU A 326 -12.02 11.94 -8.56
C LEU A 326 -11.90 11.90 -10.09
N GLU A 327 -12.54 10.91 -10.72
CA GLU A 327 -12.50 10.73 -12.19
C GLU A 327 -11.07 10.60 -12.77
N THR A 328 -10.09 10.16 -11.97
CA THR A 328 -8.69 9.97 -12.38
C THR A 328 -8.62 9.17 -13.69
N PRO A 329 -8.02 9.73 -14.77
CA PRO A 329 -8.07 9.13 -16.09
C PRO A 329 -7.09 7.96 -16.23
N VAL A 330 -7.52 6.92 -16.96
CA VAL A 330 -6.62 5.89 -17.47
C VAL A 330 -5.55 6.49 -18.40
N LYS A 331 -4.37 5.88 -18.43
CA LYS A 331 -3.25 6.23 -19.31
C LYS A 331 -2.86 7.71 -19.19
N TRP A 332 -2.55 8.16 -17.98
CA TRP A 332 -2.23 9.57 -17.69
C TRP A 332 -0.77 9.89 -18.04
N VAL A 333 -0.49 9.95 -19.35
CA VAL A 333 0.83 10.31 -19.88
C VAL A 333 0.74 11.59 -20.70
N THR A 334 1.45 12.65 -20.31
CA THR A 334 1.32 13.99 -20.92
C THR A 334 1.81 14.07 -22.37
N ARG A 335 2.53 13.07 -22.88
CA ARG A 335 2.85 12.94 -24.33
C ARG A 335 1.61 12.60 -25.18
N ALA A 336 0.55 12.06 -24.57
CA ALA A 336 -0.65 11.56 -25.27
C ALA A 336 -1.81 12.57 -25.33
N GLY A 337 -1.56 13.83 -24.96
CA GLY A 337 -2.57 14.90 -24.89
C GLY A 337 -2.68 15.48 -23.48
N GLU A 338 -3.60 16.43 -23.33
CA GLU A 338 -4.03 16.89 -22.00
C GLU A 338 -4.89 15.83 -21.30
N LYS A 339 -4.87 15.86 -19.98
CA LYS A 339 -5.55 14.92 -19.09
C LYS A 339 -5.97 15.65 -17.83
N GLU A 340 -7.19 15.42 -17.38
CA GLU A 340 -7.75 16.05 -16.19
C GLU A 340 -8.44 15.07 -15.27
N GLN A 341 -8.57 15.50 -14.02
CA GLN A 341 -9.32 14.89 -12.94
C GLN A 341 -10.18 15.96 -12.26
N LYS A 342 -10.98 15.54 -11.30
CA LYS A 342 -11.64 16.43 -10.35
C LYS A 342 -11.12 16.26 -8.93
N PHE A 343 -11.52 17.17 -8.05
CA PHE A 343 -11.56 17.00 -6.61
C PHE A 343 -12.70 17.86 -6.03
N VAL A 344 -13.16 17.55 -4.82
CA VAL A 344 -14.19 18.33 -4.11
C VAL A 344 -13.58 19.01 -2.89
N VAL A 345 -13.90 20.29 -2.72
CA VAL A 345 -13.51 21.13 -1.58
C VAL A 345 -14.74 21.34 -0.70
N THR A 346 -14.66 20.94 0.58
CA THR A 346 -15.77 21.01 1.55
C THR A 346 -15.58 22.08 2.63
N GLY A 347 -14.37 22.59 2.84
CA GLY A 347 -14.14 23.83 3.57
C GLY A 347 -14.48 25.08 2.74
N ASP A 348 -14.61 26.22 3.41
CA ASP A 348 -14.76 27.52 2.76
C ASP A 348 -13.40 28.01 2.23
N PRO A 349 -13.21 28.18 0.90
CA PRO A 349 -11.95 28.69 0.34
C PRO A 349 -11.56 30.07 0.87
N ALA A 350 -12.50 30.90 1.34
CA ALA A 350 -12.19 32.19 1.94
C ALA A 350 -11.50 32.08 3.32
N GLN A 351 -11.56 30.93 3.98
CA GLN A 351 -10.76 30.63 5.19
C GLN A 351 -9.43 29.92 4.89
N ALA A 352 -9.10 29.65 3.61
CA ALA A 352 -7.88 28.93 3.25
C ALA A 352 -6.63 29.76 3.60
N LEU A 353 -5.71 29.15 4.33
CA LEU A 353 -4.42 29.74 4.73
C LEU A 353 -3.28 29.31 3.80
N ALA A 354 -3.36 28.08 3.29
CA ALA A 354 -2.44 27.52 2.32
C ALA A 354 -3.08 26.29 1.65
N ALA A 355 -2.62 25.94 0.45
CA ALA A 355 -2.93 24.65 -0.17
C ALA A 355 -1.68 24.09 -0.87
N GLN A 356 -1.61 22.77 -1.01
CA GLN A 356 -0.58 22.10 -1.80
C GLN A 356 -1.16 20.94 -2.62
N PHE A 357 -0.62 20.75 -3.82
CA PHE A 357 -0.84 19.58 -4.65
C PHE A 357 0.22 18.52 -4.32
N VAL A 358 -0.20 17.27 -4.14
CA VAL A 358 0.66 16.15 -3.75
C VAL A 358 0.39 14.97 -4.67
N TRP A 359 1.42 14.47 -5.35
CA TRP A 359 1.32 13.30 -6.24
C TRP A 359 2.66 12.61 -6.44
N THR A 360 2.62 11.38 -6.94
CA THR A 360 3.78 10.65 -7.48
C THR A 360 3.76 10.69 -9.00
N SER A 361 4.93 10.77 -9.63
CA SER A 361 5.04 10.71 -11.08
C SER A 361 6.32 10.03 -11.55
N TRP A 362 6.33 9.61 -12.82
CA TRP A 362 7.57 9.25 -13.52
C TRP A 362 7.90 10.25 -14.62
N SER A 363 9.19 10.62 -14.70
CA SER A 363 9.76 11.53 -15.68
C SER A 363 9.11 12.94 -15.78
N PRO A 364 8.82 13.64 -14.66
CA PRO A 364 8.17 14.96 -14.68
C PRO A 364 8.95 16.07 -15.40
N GLY A 365 10.26 15.92 -15.63
CA GLY A 365 11.11 16.90 -16.32
C GLY A 365 10.75 17.22 -17.79
N TYR A 366 9.65 16.66 -18.30
CA TYR A 366 9.01 16.95 -19.59
C TYR A 366 7.56 17.49 -19.48
N MET A 367 7.04 17.74 -18.27
CA MET A 367 5.68 18.30 -18.07
C MET A 367 5.57 19.75 -18.56
N GLU A 368 4.35 20.15 -18.94
CA GLU A 368 3.99 21.52 -19.31
C GLU A 368 2.92 22.07 -18.36
N GLY A 369 3.22 22.02 -17.06
CA GLY A 369 2.42 22.62 -16.00
C GLY A 369 1.19 21.86 -15.52
N LEU A 370 0.64 22.39 -14.42
CA LEU A 370 -0.68 22.04 -13.89
C LEU A 370 -1.61 23.24 -14.00
N TYR A 371 -2.87 22.96 -14.28
CA TYR A 371 -3.94 23.93 -14.41
C TYR A 371 -5.04 23.60 -13.41
N LEU A 372 -5.38 24.57 -12.54
CA LEU A 372 -6.53 24.51 -11.64
C LEU A 372 -7.65 25.37 -12.22
N ASN A 373 -8.82 24.78 -12.46
CA ASN A 373 -10.00 25.50 -12.95
C ASN A 373 -9.74 26.32 -14.24
N GLY A 374 -8.81 25.85 -15.09
CA GLY A 374 -8.38 26.50 -16.33
C GLY A 374 -7.13 27.40 -16.22
N GLN A 375 -6.72 27.79 -15.00
CA GLN A 375 -5.58 28.69 -14.77
C GLN A 375 -4.29 27.90 -14.51
N LYS A 376 -3.18 28.27 -15.17
CA LYS A 376 -1.88 27.62 -14.93
C LYS A 376 -1.37 28.02 -13.55
N VAL A 377 -1.25 27.04 -12.65
CA VAL A 377 -0.85 27.24 -11.24
C VAL A 377 0.54 26.68 -10.94
N PHE A 378 1.10 25.90 -11.86
CA PHE A 378 2.45 25.33 -11.76
C PHE A 378 3.09 25.16 -13.14
N GLU A 379 4.41 25.28 -13.21
CA GLU A 379 5.19 25.20 -14.45
C GLU A 379 5.81 23.82 -14.67
N ARG A 380 6.81 23.45 -13.87
CA ARG A 380 7.54 22.18 -13.97
C ARG A 380 8.46 21.99 -12.77
N GLU A 381 8.77 20.73 -12.45
CA GLU A 381 9.92 20.37 -11.61
C GLU A 381 10.41 18.96 -11.94
N GLY A 382 11.42 18.51 -11.19
CA GLY A 382 11.79 17.10 -11.13
C GLY A 382 12.59 16.56 -12.32
N PRO A 383 13.00 15.28 -12.22
CA PRO A 383 13.94 14.64 -13.13
C PRO A 383 13.28 14.08 -14.40
N ARG A 384 14.11 13.65 -15.36
CA ARG A 384 13.69 12.88 -16.56
C ARG A 384 14.01 11.40 -16.34
N TYR A 385 13.15 10.50 -16.85
CA TYR A 385 13.30 9.03 -16.74
C TYR A 385 13.49 8.51 -15.31
N ALA A 386 12.88 9.18 -14.33
CA ALA A 386 13.06 8.93 -12.92
C ALA A 386 11.77 9.20 -12.12
N CYS A 387 11.62 8.56 -10.96
CA CYS A 387 10.46 8.75 -10.09
C CYS A 387 10.56 10.07 -9.31
N HIS A 388 9.43 10.69 -9.00
CA HIS A 388 9.37 11.90 -8.17
C HIS A 388 8.13 11.94 -7.27
N VAL A 389 8.32 12.41 -6.04
CA VAL A 389 7.23 12.78 -5.11
C VAL A 389 7.11 14.30 -5.15
N HIS A 390 5.96 14.80 -5.54
CA HIS A 390 5.67 16.22 -5.66
C HIS A 390 4.94 16.75 -4.42
N ARG A 391 5.29 17.98 -4.00
CA ARG A 391 4.59 18.74 -2.95
C ARG A 391 4.60 20.23 -3.31
N VAL A 392 3.75 20.61 -4.25
CA VAL A 392 3.73 21.95 -4.84
C VAL A 392 2.74 22.86 -4.10
N PRO A 393 3.18 23.97 -3.48
CA PRO A 393 2.26 24.93 -2.88
C PRO A 393 1.49 25.71 -3.97
N LEU A 394 0.17 25.80 -3.80
CA LEU A 394 -0.67 26.68 -4.60
C LEU A 394 -0.44 28.13 -4.12
N LYS A 395 0.21 28.94 -4.96
CA LYS A 395 0.51 30.35 -4.66
C LYS A 395 -0.76 31.20 -4.51
N GLU A 396 -1.71 31.00 -5.42
CA GLU A 396 -2.91 31.80 -5.56
C GLU A 396 -4.14 30.99 -5.11
N LEU A 397 -4.50 31.11 -3.84
CA LEU A 397 -5.61 30.35 -3.24
C LEU A 397 -6.98 30.74 -3.82
N HIS A 398 -7.10 31.94 -4.41
CA HIS A 398 -8.35 32.45 -5.00
C HIS A 398 -8.83 31.66 -6.23
N TRP A 399 -8.02 30.73 -6.76
CA TRP A 399 -8.44 29.79 -7.80
C TRP A 399 -9.21 28.56 -7.27
N LEU A 400 -9.20 28.31 -5.96
CA LEU A 400 -10.01 27.28 -5.32
C LEU A 400 -11.47 27.72 -5.23
N LYS A 401 -12.38 26.83 -5.59
CA LYS A 401 -13.84 27.00 -5.48
C LYS A 401 -14.37 26.08 -4.39
N ALA A 402 -15.50 26.44 -3.77
CA ALA A 402 -16.26 25.48 -2.97
C ALA A 402 -16.92 24.45 -3.90
N GLY A 403 -16.96 23.17 -3.50
CA GLY A 403 -17.47 22.09 -4.35
C GLY A 403 -16.45 21.58 -5.37
N GLU A 404 -16.90 21.27 -6.59
CA GLU A 404 -16.09 20.64 -7.64
C GLU A 404 -15.02 21.60 -8.20
N ASN A 405 -13.79 21.10 -8.28
CA ASN A 405 -12.64 21.76 -8.89
C ASN A 405 -11.97 20.81 -9.88
N ILE A 406 -11.46 21.34 -10.99
CA ILE A 406 -10.79 20.56 -12.05
C ILE A 406 -9.28 20.78 -12.00
N LEU A 407 -8.50 19.70 -12.03
CA LEU A 407 -7.04 19.69 -12.12
C LEU A 407 -6.61 19.02 -13.43
N LYS A 408 -5.86 19.74 -14.27
CA LYS A 408 -5.42 19.28 -15.60
C LYS A 408 -3.90 19.38 -15.74
N THR A 409 -3.25 18.38 -16.33
CA THR A 409 -1.85 18.48 -16.80
C THR A 409 -1.80 19.02 -18.23
N GLY A 410 -0.92 19.98 -18.51
CA GLY A 410 -0.66 20.42 -19.88
C GLY A 410 0.01 19.33 -20.72
N GLN A 411 -0.24 19.34 -22.03
CA GLN A 411 0.37 18.41 -22.98
C GLN A 411 1.87 18.69 -23.12
N THR A 412 2.69 17.65 -23.04
CA THR A 412 4.13 17.76 -23.28
C THR A 412 4.41 18.20 -24.74
N PRO A 413 5.15 19.29 -24.96
CA PRO A 413 5.49 19.75 -26.31
C PRO A 413 6.46 18.79 -27.02
N LYS A 414 6.54 18.94 -28.35
CA LYS A 414 7.62 18.34 -29.14
C LYS A 414 8.94 19.03 -28.81
N HIS A 415 10.00 18.25 -28.62
CA HIS A 415 11.37 18.75 -28.57
C HIS A 415 12.05 18.38 -29.90
N ASP A 416 12.67 19.36 -30.57
CA ASP A 416 13.37 19.18 -31.85
C ASP A 416 12.49 18.47 -32.92
N GLY A 417 11.21 18.83 -32.94
CA GLY A 417 10.17 18.25 -33.82
C GLY A 417 9.67 16.85 -33.42
N LYS A 418 10.28 16.21 -32.41
CA LYS A 418 10.00 14.83 -31.98
C LYS A 418 9.22 14.78 -30.67
N MET A 419 8.42 13.72 -30.49
CA MET A 419 7.83 13.46 -29.18
C MET A 419 8.88 12.88 -28.23
N VAL A 420 8.87 13.38 -26.99
CA VAL A 420 9.66 12.86 -25.87
C VAL A 420 8.77 12.01 -24.96
N HIS A 421 9.32 11.54 -23.84
CA HIS A 421 8.59 10.69 -22.91
C HIS A 421 7.34 11.36 -22.31
N GLY A 422 7.44 12.64 -21.90
CA GLY A 422 6.42 13.27 -21.06
C GLY A 422 6.45 12.75 -19.62
N MET A 423 5.57 13.31 -18.80
CA MET A 423 5.30 12.88 -17.43
C MET A 423 4.22 11.80 -17.41
N GLU A 424 4.39 10.81 -16.55
CA GLU A 424 3.36 9.85 -16.16
C GLU A 424 2.86 10.20 -14.77
N VAL A 425 1.60 10.63 -14.62
CA VAL A 425 1.00 10.81 -13.29
C VAL A 425 0.63 9.44 -12.75
N ASN A 426 1.06 9.12 -11.53
CA ASN A 426 0.77 7.84 -10.92
C ASN A 426 -0.53 7.88 -10.10
N TRP A 427 -1.22 6.74 -10.01
CA TRP A 427 -2.35 6.54 -9.09
C TRP A 427 -1.94 6.93 -7.65
N PRO A 428 -2.80 7.60 -6.86
CA PRO A 428 -4.23 7.91 -7.12
C PRO A 428 -4.51 9.08 -8.06
N GLY A 429 -3.48 9.79 -8.54
CA GLY A 429 -3.60 11.08 -9.20
C GLY A 429 -3.15 12.21 -8.28
N ILE A 430 -3.56 13.44 -8.58
CA ILE A 430 -3.16 14.64 -7.85
C ILE A 430 -4.10 14.87 -6.66
N MET A 431 -3.59 14.66 -5.45
CA MET A 431 -4.28 14.97 -4.20
C MET A 431 -4.09 16.45 -3.85
N THR A 432 -5.11 17.09 -3.28
CA THR A 432 -4.99 18.47 -2.78
C THR A 432 -5.15 18.50 -1.26
N LEU A 433 -4.15 19.02 -0.55
CA LEU A 433 -4.26 19.35 0.88
C LEU A 433 -4.55 20.84 1.02
N ILE A 434 -5.53 21.20 1.85
CA ILE A 434 -5.88 22.62 2.12
C ILE A 434 -5.87 22.85 3.64
N GLN A 435 -5.09 23.83 4.08
CA GLN A 435 -5.12 24.37 5.44
C GLN A 435 -6.15 25.50 5.52
N TYR A 436 -7.01 25.47 6.54
CA TYR A 436 -7.95 26.54 6.84
C TYR A 436 -7.75 27.09 8.25
N ARG A 437 -8.11 28.35 8.44
CA ARG A 437 -8.44 28.90 9.77
C ARG A 437 -9.65 28.15 10.33
N LYS A 438 -9.66 27.92 11.64
CA LYS A 438 -10.85 27.49 12.39
C LYS A 438 -11.55 28.70 13.01
#